data_AF-A0A497MPS0-F1
#
_entry.id   AF-A0A497MPS0-F1
#
_cell.length_a   1.000
_cell.length_b   1.000
_cell.length_c   1.000
_cell.angle_alpha   90.00
_cell.angle_beta   90.00
_cell.angle_gamma   90.00
#
_symmetry.space_group_name_H-M   'P 1'
#
loop_
_entity.id
_entity.type
_entity.pdbx_description
1 polymer ?
#
loop_
_entity_poly.entity_id
_entity_poly.type
_entity_poly.pdbx_seq_one_letter_code
_entity_poly.pdbx_strand_id
1 'polypeptide(L)'
;MGEKRRLKCTPEEYKALQTARNYIISYKILMRELERDAEEFQALGMVDEALKRRQMANRLLKDVRFWEDEVARLESICFGEKSE
;
A
#
# COMPACT_ATOMS: atom_id res chain seq x y z
N MET A 1 -28.72 4.50 -17.87
CA MET A 1 -27.85 5.64 -17.54
C MET A 1 -27.40 5.47 -16.10
N GLY A 2 -26.14 5.15 -15.87
CA GLY A 2 -25.63 4.87 -14.54
C GLY A 2 -25.66 6.13 -13.67
N GLU A 3 -26.36 6.06 -12.55
CA GLU A 3 -26.39 7.10 -11.53
C GLU A 3 -24.95 7.36 -11.08
N LYS A 4 -24.40 8.53 -11.42
CA LYS A 4 -23.10 8.97 -10.87
C LYS A 4 -23.31 9.20 -9.38
N ARG A 5 -23.07 8.17 -8.56
CA ARG A 5 -23.06 8.32 -7.10
C ARG A 5 -22.11 9.47 -6.76
N ARG A 6 -22.66 10.57 -6.26
CA ARG A 6 -21.85 11.69 -5.77
C ARG A 6 -21.06 11.17 -4.57
N LEU A 7 -19.74 11.34 -4.61
CA LEU A 7 -18.87 11.08 -3.48
C LEU A 7 -19.29 11.99 -2.32
N LYS A 8 -19.17 11.48 -1.09
CA LYS A 8 -19.52 12.24 0.12
C LYS A 8 -18.35 13.08 0.66
N CYS A 9 -17.15 12.83 0.14
CA CYS A 9 -15.91 13.45 0.57
C CYS A 9 -15.53 14.65 -0.31
N THR A 10 -14.61 15.47 0.19
CA THR A 10 -14.04 16.57 -0.60
C THR A 10 -13.11 16.04 -1.70
N PRO A 11 -12.81 16.84 -2.74
CA PRO A 11 -11.79 16.49 -3.73
C PRO A 11 -10.43 16.16 -3.13
N GLU A 12 -10.03 16.83 -2.05
CA GLU A 12 -8.78 16.61 -1.32
C GLU A 12 -8.77 15.24 -0.63
N GLU A 13 -9.86 14.87 0.03
CA GLU A 13 -10.02 13.55 0.65
C GLU A 13 -10.01 12.43 -0.39
N TYR A 14 -10.69 12.63 -1.52
CA TYR A 14 -10.64 11.67 -2.63
C TYR A 14 -9.24 11.56 -3.23
N LYS A 15 -8.51 12.68 -3.36
CA LYS A 15 -7.11 12.66 -3.81
C LYS A 15 -6.20 11.94 -2.80
N ALA A 16 -6.39 12.17 -1.50
CA ALA A 16 -5.67 11.45 -0.46
C ALA A 16 -5.92 9.94 -0.54
N LEU A 17 -7.16 9.51 -0.81
CA LEU A 17 -7.50 8.10 -1.02
C LEU A 17 -6.74 7.50 -2.21
N GLN A 18 -6.69 8.20 -3.34
CA GLN A 18 -5.93 7.73 -4.51
C GLN A 18 -4.43 7.64 -4.19
N THR A 19 -3.90 8.63 -3.48
CA THR A 19 -2.50 8.63 -3.04
C THR A 19 -2.20 7.45 -2.11
N ALA A 20 -3.05 7.18 -1.12
CA ALA A 20 -2.89 6.04 -0.21
C ALA A 20 -2.91 4.69 -0.96
N ARG A 21 -3.85 4.51 -1.91
CA ARG A 21 -3.89 3.33 -2.78
C ARG A 21 -2.61 3.16 -3.61
N ASN A 22 -2.09 4.26 -4.16
CA ASN A 22 -0.84 4.23 -4.91
C ASN A 22 0.35 3.82 -4.04
N TYR A 23 0.44 4.30 -2.79
CA TYR A 23 1.48 3.87 -1.86
C TYR A 23 1.43 2.37 -1.57
N ILE A 24 0.24 1.79 -1.35
CA ILE A 24 0.07 0.34 -1.17
C ILE A 24 0.63 -0.42 -2.38
N ILE A 25 0.29 0.03 -3.60
CA ILE A 25 0.76 -0.61 -4.84
C ILE A 25 2.29 -0.50 -4.94
N SER A 26 2.84 0.69 -4.77
CA SER A 26 4.28 0.93 -4.85
C SER A 26 5.07 0.10 -3.83
N TYR A 27 4.59 0.00 -2.59
CA TYR A 27 5.24 -0.81 -1.57
C TYR A 27 5.12 -2.31 -1.85
N LYS A 28 3.98 -2.79 -2.34
CA LYS A 28 3.84 -4.21 -2.76
C LYS A 28 4.78 -4.56 -3.91
N ILE A 29 5.03 -3.63 -4.84
CA ILE A 29 6.02 -3.81 -5.91
C ILE A 29 7.42 -3.86 -5.31
N LEU A 30 7.81 -2.85 -4.52
CA LEU A 30 9.14 -2.79 -3.92
C LEU A 30 9.45 -3.99 -3.02
N MET A 31 8.47 -4.49 -2.26
CA MET A 31 8.61 -5.72 -1.46
C MET A 31 9.00 -6.90 -2.33
N ARG A 32 8.30 -7.12 -3.46
CA ARG A 32 8.60 -8.21 -4.39
C ARG A 32 9.99 -8.07 -5.02
N GLU A 33 10.40 -6.84 -5.32
CA GLU A 33 11.76 -6.58 -5.83
C GLU A 33 12.82 -6.92 -4.79
N LEU A 34 12.63 -6.50 -3.53
CA LEU A 34 13.54 -6.84 -2.44
C LEU A 34 13.60 -8.34 -2.16
N GLU A 35 12.49 -9.06 -2.27
CA GLU A 35 12.44 -10.51 -2.13
C GLU A 35 13.23 -11.19 -3.25
N ARG A 36 13.04 -10.77 -4.51
CA ARG A 36 13.81 -11.27 -5.66
C ARG A 36 15.30 -10.98 -5.51
N ASP A 37 15.68 -9.75 -5.17
CA ASP A 37 17.07 -9.38 -4.92
C ASP A 37 17.69 -10.25 -3.81
N ALA A 38 16.92 -10.58 -2.77
CA ALA A 38 17.39 -11.45 -1.70
C ALA A 38 17.67 -12.88 -2.19
N GLU A 39 16.82 -13.42 -3.06
CA GLU A 39 17.01 -14.73 -3.68
C GLU A 39 18.26 -14.74 -4.58
N GLU A 40 18.47 -13.68 -5.35
CA GLU A 40 19.66 -13.51 -6.20
C GLU A 40 20.94 -13.45 -5.35
N PHE A 41 20.97 -12.63 -4.28
CA PHE A 41 22.11 -12.57 -3.37
C PHE A 41 22.37 -13.91 -2.67
N GLN A 42 21.30 -14.62 -2.28
CA GLN A 42 21.44 -15.94 -1.69
C GLN A 42 22.07 -16.94 -2.67
N ALA A 43 21.68 -16.92 -3.94
CA ALA A 43 22.27 -17.76 -4.98
C ALA A 43 23.76 -17.46 -5.23
N LEU A 44 24.18 -16.21 -5.01
CA LEU A 44 25.58 -15.78 -5.11
C LEU A 44 26.41 -16.04 -3.84
N GLY A 45 25.81 -16.60 -2.78
CA GLY A 45 26.47 -16.82 -1.49
C GLY A 45 26.63 -15.53 -0.65
N MET A 46 26.01 -14.43 -1.05
CA MET A 46 26.01 -13.13 -0.37
C MET A 46 24.92 -13.10 0.72
N VAL A 47 25.12 -13.90 1.76
CA VAL A 47 24.08 -14.18 2.78
C VAL A 47 23.67 -12.93 3.56
N ASP A 48 24.61 -12.05 3.91
CA ASP A 48 24.32 -10.84 4.68
C ASP A 48 23.50 -9.83 3.86
N GLU A 49 23.80 -9.68 2.57
CA GLU A 49 23.03 -8.85 1.64
C GLU A 49 21.61 -9.40 1.45
N ALA A 50 21.48 -10.71 1.26
CA ALA A 50 20.17 -11.37 1.17
C ALA A 50 19.32 -11.11 2.42
N LEU A 51 19.93 -11.23 3.61
CA LEU A 51 19.26 -10.96 4.88
C LEU A 51 18.82 -9.49 4.99
N LYS A 52 19.68 -8.54 4.62
CA LYS A 52 19.34 -7.10 4.61
C LYS A 52 18.13 -6.83 3.72
N ARG A 53 18.07 -7.40 2.51
CA ARG A 53 16.94 -7.25 1.59
C ARG A 53 15.63 -7.80 2.16
N ARG A 54 15.65 -9.01 2.74
CA ARG A 54 14.47 -9.58 3.43
C ARG A 54 13.99 -8.71 4.59
N GLN A 55 14.91 -8.18 5.39
CA GLN A 55 14.56 -7.29 6.50
C GLN A 55 13.92 -5.99 5.99
N MET A 56 14.40 -5.43 4.89
CA MET A 56 13.78 -4.25 4.26
C MET A 56 12.37 -4.57 3.76
N ALA A 57 12.16 -5.70 3.09
CA ALA A 57 10.82 -6.13 2.65
C ALA A 57 9.85 -6.28 3.85
N ASN A 58 10.32 -6.88 4.94
CA ASN A 58 9.53 -7.01 6.18
C ASN A 58 9.19 -5.68 6.84
N ARG A 59 10.04 -4.65 6.73
CA ARG A 59 9.73 -3.31 7.25
C ARG A 59 8.58 -2.67 6.47
N LEU A 60 8.57 -2.82 5.15
CA LEU A 60 7.50 -2.29 4.28
C LEU A 60 6.12 -2.87 4.62
N LEU A 61 6.03 -4.08 5.19
CA LEU A 61 4.76 -4.65 5.63
C LEU A 61 4.03 -3.74 6.64
N LYS A 62 4.77 -3.06 7.54
CA LYS A 62 4.17 -2.13 8.50
C LYS A 62 3.60 -0.91 7.77
N ASP A 63 4.33 -0.39 6.80
CA ASP A 63 3.90 0.78 6.02
C ASP A 63 2.70 0.44 5.14
N VAL A 64 2.66 -0.77 4.55
CA VAL A 64 1.49 -1.27 3.80
C VAL A 64 0.26 -1.31 4.70
N ARG A 65 0.36 -1.88 5.91
CA ARG A 65 -0.78 -1.95 6.85
C ARG A 65 -1.29 -0.57 7.23
N PHE A 66 -0.38 0.37 7.51
CA PHE A 66 -0.75 1.76 7.78
C PHE A 66 -1.57 2.36 6.63
N TRP A 67 -1.14 2.17 5.38
CA TRP A 67 -1.88 2.70 4.24
C TRP A 67 -3.18 1.94 3.98
N GLU A 68 -3.25 0.63 4.26
CA GLU A 68 -4.48 -0.16 4.19
C GLU A 68 -5.53 0.36 5.18
N ASP A 69 -5.12 0.67 6.41
CA ASP A 69 -5.99 1.30 7.42
C ASP A 69 -6.45 2.71 6.98
N GLU A 70 -5.55 3.50 6.42
CA GLU A 70 -5.87 4.85 5.92
C GLU A 70 -6.83 4.80 4.71
N VAL A 71 -6.67 3.83 3.82
CA VAL A 71 -7.62 3.56 2.74
C VAL A 71 -8.99 3.22 3.32
N ALA A 72 -9.08 2.31 4.30
CA ALA A 72 -10.34 1.94 4.91
C ALA A 72 -11.05 3.14 5.56
N ARG A 73 -10.29 4.00 6.26
CA ARG A 73 -10.80 5.25 6.86
C ARG A 73 -11.35 6.20 5.80
N LEU A 74 -10.59 6.45 4.73
CA LEU A 74 -10.98 7.37 3.65
C LEU A 74 -12.14 6.81 2.80
N GLU A 75 -12.19 5.50 2.59
CA GLU A 75 -13.32 4.84 1.93
C GLU A 75 -14.60 4.98 2.74
N SER A 76 -14.54 4.85 4.06
CA SER A 76 -15.68 5.10 4.94
C SER A 76 -16.19 6.54 4.80
N ILE A 77 -15.30 7.53 4.70
CA ILE A 77 -15.67 8.94 4.50
C ILE A 77 -16.28 9.16 3.11
N CYS A 78 -15.65 8.66 2.04
CA CYS A 78 -16.09 8.91 0.67
C CYS A 78 -17.33 8.11 0.25
N PHE A 79 -17.50 6.89 0.79
CA PHE A 79 -18.47 5.91 0.31
C PHE A 79 -19.38 5.32 1.39
N GLY A 80 -19.08 5.51 2.69
CA GLY A 80 -19.89 4.97 3.78
C GLY A 80 -21.32 5.52 3.78
N GLU A 81 -22.27 4.75 4.30
CA GLU A 81 -23.65 5.21 4.51
C GLU A 81 -23.67 6.24 5.64
N LYS A 82 -24.42 7.35 5.47
CA LYS A 82 -24.71 8.20 6.62
C LYS A 82 -25.71 7.38 7.42
N SER A 83 -25.37 6.97 8.63
CA SER A 83 -26.41 6.68 9.62
C SER A 83 -27.15 8.01 9.82
N GLU A 84 -28.37 8.08 9.29
CA GLU A 84 -29.32 9.17 9.54
C GLU A 84 -29.74 9.20 11.01
#